data_AF-A0A2A7HQU2-F1
#
_entry.id   AF-A0A2A7HQU2-F1
#
_cell.length_a   1.000
_cell.length_b   1.000
_cell.length_c   1.000
_cell.angle_alpha   90.00
_cell.angle_beta   90.00
_cell.angle_gamma   90.00
#
_symmetry.space_group_name_H-M   'P 1'
#
loop_
_entity.id
_entity.type
_entity.pdbx_description
1 polymer ?
#
loop_
_entity_poly.entity_id
_entity_poly.type
_entity_poly.pdbx_seq_one_letter_code
_entity_poly.pdbx_strand_id
1 'polypeptide(L)'
;MQLTKLEKAIAIGTILSAVTEEELKEYVALEKLQLLVKEIDVLARNTTPNVKKEADISLINKLIDSFLEESKLVESNETIQN
;
A
#
# COMPACT_ATOMS: atom_id res chain seq x y z
N MET A 1 8.12 -2.41 7.74
CA MET A 1 6.68 -2.15 8.03
C MET A 1 5.81 -3.40 7.82
N GLN A 2 4.83 -3.67 8.69
CA GLN A 2 3.75 -4.64 8.45
C GLN A 2 2.42 -3.94 8.23
N LEU A 3 1.75 -4.22 7.11
CA LEU A 3 0.42 -3.68 6.76
C LEU A 3 -0.67 -4.73 6.96
N THR A 4 -1.82 -4.28 7.48
CA THR A 4 -3.05 -5.08 7.54
C THR A 4 -3.63 -5.30 6.13
N LYS A 5 -4.59 -6.24 6.01
CA LYS A 5 -5.27 -6.48 4.73
C LYS A 5 -6.01 -5.24 4.22
N LEU A 6 -6.61 -4.45 5.12
CA LEU A 6 -7.30 -3.20 4.77
C LEU A 6 -6.33 -2.13 4.29
N GLU A 7 -5.21 -1.94 4.99
CA GLU A 7 -4.18 -0.98 4.58
C GLU A 7 -3.57 -1.35 3.22
N LYS A 8 -3.33 -2.64 2.95
CA LYS A 8 -2.89 -3.10 1.63
C LYS A 8 -3.93 -2.79 0.55
N ALA A 9 -5.21 -3.06 0.82
CA ALA A 9 -6.29 -2.77 -0.12
C ALA A 9 -6.41 -1.27 -0.42
N ILE A 10 -6.28 -0.41 0.60
CA ILE A 10 -6.26 1.04 0.44
C ILE A 10 -5.09 1.47 -0.44
N ALA A 11 -3.86 1.04 -0.11
CA ALA A 11 -2.66 1.39 -0.88
C ALA A 11 -2.78 0.98 -2.36
N ILE A 12 -3.20 -0.27 -2.62
CA ILE A 12 -3.43 -0.79 -3.97
C ILE A 12 -4.48 0.05 -4.69
N GLY A 13 -5.64 0.30 -4.06
CA GLY A 13 -6.73 1.06 -4.68
C GLY A 13 -6.32 2.48 -5.06
N THR A 14 -5.51 3.13 -4.22
CA THR A 14 -4.96 4.46 -4.50
C THR A 14 -4.02 4.45 -5.71
N ILE A 15 -3.04 3.55 -5.76
CA ILE A 15 -2.06 3.51 -6.87
C ILE A 15 -2.67 2.98 -8.18
N LEU A 16 -3.73 2.17 -8.12
CA LEU A 16 -4.38 1.61 -9.31
C LEU A 16 -4.90 2.72 -10.24
N SER A 17 -5.33 3.84 -9.66
CA SER A 17 -5.81 5.01 -10.42
C SER A 17 -4.73 5.69 -11.27
N ALA A 18 -3.45 5.39 -11.02
CA ALA A 18 -2.32 5.98 -11.74
C ALA A 18 -1.85 5.14 -12.94
N VAL A 19 -2.42 3.94 -13.16
CA VAL A 19 -1.98 3.00 -14.21
C VAL A 19 -3.17 2.60 -15.05
N THR A 20 -3.01 2.57 -16.38
CA THR A 20 -4.09 2.11 -17.26
C THR A 20 -4.28 0.60 -17.16
N GLU A 21 -5.47 0.12 -17.51
CA GLU A 21 -5.75 -1.31 -17.52
C GLU A 21 -4.85 -2.06 -18.51
N GLU A 22 -4.52 -1.45 -19.65
CA GLU A 22 -3.64 -2.03 -20.68
C GLU A 22 -2.21 -2.21 -20.14
N GLU A 23 -1.62 -1.17 -19.56
CA GLU A 23 -0.29 -1.24 -18.94
C GLU A 23 -0.27 -2.28 -17.81
N LEU A 24 -1.32 -2.32 -16.98
CA LEU A 24 -1.35 -3.24 -15.84
C LEU A 24 -1.41 -4.71 -16.26
N LYS A 25 -2.11 -5.03 -17.35
CA LYS A 25 -2.24 -6.40 -17.89
C LYS A 25 -0.93 -6.97 -18.44
N GLU A 26 0.02 -6.12 -18.82
CA GLU A 26 1.34 -6.56 -19.28
C GLU A 26 2.19 -7.17 -18.14
N TYR A 27 1.97 -6.70 -16.90
CA TYR A 27 2.76 -7.11 -15.73
C TYR A 27 1.98 -7.99 -14.75
N VAL A 28 0.65 -7.93 -14.77
CA VAL A 28 -0.23 -8.64 -13.83
C VAL A 28 -1.25 -9.47 -14.58
N ALA A 29 -1.25 -10.79 -14.30
CA ALA A 29 -2.22 -11.72 -14.85
C ALA A 29 -3.66 -11.28 -14.53
N LEU A 30 -4.54 -11.33 -15.53
CA LEU A 30 -5.92 -10.87 -15.42
C LEU A 30 -6.69 -11.60 -14.32
N GLU A 31 -6.41 -12.89 -14.10
CA GLU A 31 -7.02 -13.71 -13.05
C GLU A 31 -6.69 -13.15 -11.66
N LYS A 32 -5.46 -12.65 -11.45
CA LYS A 32 -5.05 -12.02 -10.19
C LYS A 32 -5.79 -10.71 -9.96
N LEU A 33 -5.99 -9.90 -11.00
CA LEU A 33 -6.75 -8.65 -10.91
C LEU A 33 -8.22 -8.92 -10.55
N GLN A 34 -8.84 -9.92 -11.17
CA GLN A 34 -10.22 -10.29 -10.85
C GLN A 34 -10.37 -10.79 -9.40
N LEU A 35 -9.42 -11.59 -8.92
CA LEU A 35 -9.41 -12.02 -7.51
C LEU A 35 -9.21 -10.84 -6.55
N LEU A 36 -8.31 -9.92 -6.87
CA LEU A 36 -8.07 -8.72 -6.08
C LEU A 36 -9.32 -7.85 -5.96
N VAL A 37 -10.03 -7.59 -7.07
CA VAL A 37 -11.27 -6.80 -7.06
C VAL A 37 -12.33 -7.44 -6.17
N LYS A 38 -12.51 -8.77 -6.25
CA LYS A 38 -13.45 -9.50 -5.39
C LYS A 38 -13.10 -9.35 -3.91
N GLU A 39 -11.82 -9.48 -3.56
CA GLU A 39 -11.36 -9.37 -2.17
C GLU A 39 -11.50 -7.94 -1.63
N ILE A 40 -11.20 -6.92 -2.44
CA ILE A 40 -11.38 -5.51 -2.05
C ILE A 40 -12.86 -5.19 -1.84
N ASP A 41 -13.73 -5.66 -2.71
CA ASP A 41 -15.18 -5.44 -2.62
C ASP A 41 -15.79 -6.08 -1.36
N VAL A 42 -15.39 -7.32 -1.03
CA VAL A 42 -15.74 -7.96 0.25
C VAL A 42 -15.23 -7.13 1.44
N LEU A 43 -14.02 -6.61 1.37
CA LEU A 43 -13.44 -5.82 2.45
C LEU A 43 -14.14 -4.48 2.62
N ALA A 44 -14.47 -3.81 1.53
CA ALA A 44 -15.19 -2.53 1.52
C ALA A 44 -16.58 -2.67 2.13
N ARG A 45 -17.34 -3.72 1.80
CA ARG A 45 -18.66 -3.99 2.40
C ARG A 45 -18.63 -4.19 3.91
N ASN A 46 -17.54 -4.73 4.44
CA ASN A 46 -17.38 -5.03 5.86
C ASN A 46 -16.69 -3.90 6.65
N THR A 47 -16.30 -2.81 5.99
CA THR A 47 -15.54 -1.72 6.59
C THR A 47 -16.42 -0.49 6.76
N THR A 48 -16.55 0.01 8.00
CA THR A 48 -17.27 1.25 8.26
C THR A 48 -16.41 2.47 7.91
N PRO A 49 -17.00 3.66 7.66
CA PRO A 49 -16.24 4.87 7.38
C PRO A 49 -15.22 5.22 8.47
N ASN A 50 -15.55 4.99 9.75
CA ASN A 50 -14.63 5.26 10.86
C ASN A 50 -13.45 4.29 10.86
N VAL A 51 -13.69 2.99 10.67
CA VAL A 51 -12.61 1.98 10.57
C VAL A 51 -11.71 2.29 9.37
N LYS A 52 -12.29 2.70 8.23
CA LYS A 52 -11.52 3.13 7.07
C LYS A 52 -10.63 4.32 7.41
N LYS A 53 -11.17 5.36 8.06
CA LYS A 53 -10.41 6.56 8.45
C LYS A 53 -9.25 6.22 9.38
N GLU A 54 -9.46 5.34 10.35
CA GLU A 54 -8.39 4.87 11.24
C GLU A 54 -7.30 4.11 10.48
N ALA A 55 -7.70 3.24 9.55
CA ALA A 55 -6.76 2.51 8.69
C ALA A 55 -5.99 3.45 7.74
N ASP A 56 -6.64 4.48 7.18
CA ASP A 56 -5.98 5.49 6.35
C ASP A 56 -4.90 6.23 7.16
N ILE A 57 -5.22 6.69 8.38
CA ILE A 57 -4.27 7.38 9.26
C ILE A 57 -3.11 6.44 9.66
N SER A 58 -3.42 5.19 10.02
CA SER A 58 -2.40 4.20 10.39
C SER A 58 -1.47 3.88 9.23
N LEU A 59 -2.02 3.71 8.02
CA LEU A 59 -1.25 3.49 6.80
C LEU A 59 -0.31 4.67 6.52
N ILE A 60 -0.82 5.90 6.58
CA ILE A 60 -0.01 7.11 6.35
C ILE A 60 1.15 7.16 7.34
N ASN A 61 0.90 6.97 8.63
CA ASN A 61 1.96 7.00 9.64
C ASN A 61 3.03 5.94 9.36
N LYS A 62 2.62 4.69 9.09
CA LYS A 62 3.57 3.61 8.81
C LYS A 62 4.38 3.83 7.53
N LEU A 63 3.78 4.42 6.50
CA LEU A 63 4.47 4.79 5.26
C LEU A 63 5.49 5.90 5.50
N ILE A 64 5.14 6.93 6.28
CA ILE A 64 6.07 8.00 6.69
C ILE A 64 7.24 7.40 7.48
N ASP A 65 6.97 6.59 8.49
CA ASP A 65 8.01 5.96 9.30
C ASP A 65 8.96 5.11 8.43
N SER A 66 8.40 4.24 7.58
CA SER A 66 9.18 3.38 6.68
C SER A 66 10.03 4.21 5.69
N PHE A 67 9.48 5.28 5.14
CA PHE A 67 10.18 6.15 4.19
C PHE A 67 11.33 6.93 4.85
N LEU A 68 11.12 7.40 6.07
CA LEU A 68 12.14 8.13 6.83
C LEU A 68 13.22 7.22 7.43
N GLU A 69 12.88 5.97 7.77
CA GLU A 69 13.85 4.94 8.18
C GLU A 69 14.89 4.68 7.08
N GLU A 70 14.45 4.59 5.82
CA GLU A 70 15.35 4.43 4.67
C GLU A 70 16.35 5.59 4.54
N SER A 71 15.93 6.81 4.89
CA SER A 71 16.79 7.99 4.86
C SER A 71 17.85 7.99 5.97
N LYS A 72 17.51 7.52 7.18
CA LYS A 72 18.42 7.44 8.34
C LYS A 72 19.52 6.38 8.18
N LEU A 73 19.23 5.30 7.44
CA LEU A 73 20.22 4.25 7.14
C LEU A 73 21.33 4.76 6.20
N VAL A 74 21.05 5.79 5.38
CA VAL A 74 22.05 6.40 4.49
C VAL A 74 23.08 7.20 5.30
N GLU A 75 22.66 8.01 6.27
CA GLU A 75 23.57 8.80 7.14
C GLU A 75 24.47 7.91 8.02
N SER A 76 23.93 6.76 8.47
CA SER A 76 24.65 5.84 9.35
C SER A 76 25.77 5.07 8.64
N ASN A 77 25.63 4.83 7.34
CA ASN A 77 26.61 4.10 6.53
C ASN A 77 27.73 4.99 5.98
N GLU A 78 27.49 6.29 5.78
CA GLU A 78 28.51 7.24 5.34
C GLU A 78 29.51 7.61 6.45
N THR A 79 29.11 7.49 7.72
CA THR A 79 29.97 7.84 8.87
C THR A 79 30.99 6.73 9.22
N ILE A 80 30.84 5.51 8.68
CA ILE A 80 31.72 4.37 8.99
C ILE A 80 32.91 4.28 7.99
N GLN A 81 32.90 5.05 6.90
CA GLN A 81 33.93 4.99 5.86
C GLN A 81 34.91 6.17 5.82
N ASN A 82 34.94 7.05 6.84
CA ASN A 82 35.94 8.12 6.98
C ASN A 82 36.84 7.94 8.21
#